data_AF-A0A536A1U0-F1
#
_entry.id   AF-A0A536A1U0-F1
#
_cell.length_a   1.000
_cell.length_b   1.000
_cell.length_c   1.000
_cell.angle_alpha   90.00
_cell.angle_beta   90.00
_cell.angle_gamma   90.00
#
_symmetry.space_group_name_H-M   'P 1'
#
loop_
_entity.id
_entity.type
_entity.pdbx_description
1 polymer ?
#
loop_
_entity_poly.entity_id
_entity_poly.type
_entity_poly.pdbx_seq_one_letter_code
_entity_poly.pdbx_strand_id
1 'polypeptide(L)'
;AAAAPLRAVHGNHDVPPEGLDDREVRVWWDGIDLHGRVVSIDGLLVGGLQGSPRYNKGPFQSSEGDMWLAILGMVPALIANRIRHGRFIDVLVTHAPPRGIHDRPDPAHRGFAAFRTFLRWFRPRYHVHGHTHVFDTRMVTQTQFGPTTVVNAYGARTIEL
;
A
#
# COMPACT_ATOMS: atom_id res chain seq x y z
N ALA A 1 2.43 6.68 -27.76
CA ALA A 1 1.73 6.47 -26.48
C ALA A 1 2.52 7.19 -25.40
N ALA A 2 1.90 8.07 -24.60
CA ALA A 2 2.59 8.66 -23.46
C ALA A 2 2.82 7.56 -22.42
N ALA A 3 4.06 7.35 -21.98
CA ALA A 3 4.36 6.41 -20.92
C ALA A 3 3.78 6.95 -19.61
N ALA A 4 2.85 6.20 -19.00
CA ALA A 4 2.30 6.56 -17.70
C ALA A 4 3.31 6.19 -16.58
N PRO A 5 3.43 7.00 -15.52
CA PRO A 5 4.30 6.69 -14.40
C PRO A 5 3.82 5.41 -13.69
N LEU A 6 4.72 4.45 -13.52
CA LEU A 6 4.46 3.20 -12.79
C LEU A 6 5.05 3.28 -11.38
N ARG A 7 4.26 2.87 -10.39
CA ARG A 7 4.67 2.70 -8.99
C ARG A 7 4.05 1.44 -8.42
N ALA A 8 4.78 0.74 -7.56
CA ALA A 8 4.38 -0.56 -7.05
C ALA A 8 4.82 -0.79 -5.60
N VAL A 9 4.20 -1.78 -4.96
CA VAL A 9 4.64 -2.37 -3.68
C VAL A 9 4.67 -3.88 -3.87
N HIS A 10 5.56 -4.56 -3.16
CA HIS A 10 5.62 -6.02 -3.23
C HIS A 10 4.41 -6.71 -2.60
N GLY A 11 4.01 -7.82 -3.23
CA GLY A 11 3.12 -8.81 -2.65
C GLY A 11 3.85 -9.89 -1.84
N ASN A 12 3.11 -10.67 -1.05
CA ASN A 12 3.66 -11.77 -0.26
C ASN A 12 4.11 -13.00 -1.09
N HIS A 13 3.79 -13.02 -2.38
CA HIS A 13 4.23 -14.05 -3.33
C HIS A 13 5.35 -13.59 -4.25
N ASP A 14 5.80 -12.33 -4.12
CA ASP A 14 6.88 -11.82 -4.94
C ASP A 14 8.21 -12.44 -4.53
N VAL A 15 9.09 -12.59 -5.51
CA VAL A 15 10.47 -13.02 -5.29
C VAL A 15 11.31 -11.78 -4.99
N PRO A 16 12.09 -11.76 -3.89
CA PRO A 16 12.99 -10.64 -3.60
C PRO A 16 13.93 -10.36 -4.77
N PRO A 17 14.01 -9.12 -5.26
CA PRO A 17 14.92 -8.76 -6.35
C PRO A 17 16.39 -9.08 -6.03
N GLU A 18 16.79 -9.09 -4.76
CA GLU A 18 18.13 -9.46 -4.30
C GLU A 18 18.46 -10.94 -4.50
N GLY A 19 17.43 -11.79 -4.61
CA GLY A 19 17.58 -13.21 -4.92
C GLY A 19 17.66 -13.51 -6.41
N LEU A 20 17.52 -12.50 -7.28
CA LEU A 20 17.61 -12.63 -8.72
C LEU A 20 19.02 -12.27 -9.21
N ASP A 21 19.60 -13.11 -10.06
CA ASP A 21 20.87 -12.83 -10.76
C ASP A 21 20.63 -11.91 -11.99
N ASP A 22 19.86 -10.83 -11.77
CA ASP A 22 19.55 -9.86 -12.82
C ASP A 22 19.55 -8.44 -12.24
N ARG A 23 20.59 -7.69 -12.61
CA ARG A 23 20.79 -6.31 -12.17
C ARG A 23 19.74 -5.35 -12.77
N GLU A 24 19.25 -5.62 -13.98
CA GLU A 24 18.29 -4.74 -14.64
C GLU A 24 16.94 -4.78 -13.92
N VAL A 25 16.51 -5.98 -13.49
CA VAL A 25 15.30 -6.15 -12.68
C VAL A 25 15.37 -5.37 -11.37
N ARG A 26 16.53 -5.41 -10.69
CA ARG A 26 16.73 -4.64 -9.45
C ARG A 26 16.63 -3.14 -9.67
N VAL A 27 17.33 -2.60 -10.67
CA VAL A 27 17.31 -1.17 -10.99
C VAL A 27 15.90 -0.71 -11.37
N TRP A 28 15.19 -1.53 -12.15
CA TRP A 28 13.81 -1.23 -12.53
C TRP A 28 12.89 -1.19 -11.32
N TRP A 29 13.00 -2.17 -10.41
CA TRP A 29 12.19 -2.20 -9.20
C TRP A 29 12.47 -1.02 -8.26
N ASP A 30 13.74 -0.71 -8.02
CA ASP A 30 14.15 0.44 -7.19
C ASP A 30 13.54 1.77 -7.65
N GLY A 31 13.34 1.91 -8.97
CA GLY A 31 12.72 3.07 -9.60
C GLY A 31 11.20 3.18 -9.43
N ILE A 32 10.52 2.08 -9.09
CA ILE A 32 9.05 2.05 -8.96
C ILE A 32 8.56 1.75 -7.54
N ASP A 33 9.42 1.22 -6.66
CA ASP A 33 9.06 0.82 -5.29
C ASP A 33 8.56 2.01 -4.44
N LEU A 34 7.42 1.77 -3.78
CA LEU A 34 6.77 2.69 -2.85
C LEU A 34 6.92 2.29 -1.37
N HIS A 35 7.51 1.14 -1.05
CA HIS A 35 7.52 0.67 0.34
C HIS A 35 8.21 1.65 1.29
N GLY A 36 7.45 2.19 2.25
CA GLY A 36 7.96 3.16 3.23
C GLY A 36 8.31 4.52 2.61
N ARG A 37 7.83 4.80 1.39
CA ARG A 37 8.13 6.02 0.63
C ARG A 37 6.88 6.84 0.36
N VAL A 38 7.08 8.14 0.19
CA VAL A 38 6.07 9.09 -0.29
C VAL A 38 6.65 9.81 -1.50
N VAL A 39 5.92 9.83 -2.61
CA VAL A 39 6.34 10.41 -3.88
C VAL A 39 5.26 11.36 -4.42
N SER A 40 5.66 12.29 -5.26
CA SER A 40 4.74 13.15 -6.03
C SER A 40 4.74 12.71 -7.49
N ILE A 41 3.55 12.50 -8.05
CA ILE A 41 3.34 12.12 -9.45
C ILE A 41 2.42 13.18 -10.05
N ASP A 42 2.96 14.11 -10.82
CA ASP A 42 2.19 15.22 -11.43
C ASP A 42 1.32 15.99 -10.41
N GLY A 43 1.82 16.15 -9.18
CA GLY A 43 1.11 16.82 -8.07
C GLY A 43 0.24 15.91 -7.20
N LEU A 44 0.08 14.64 -7.58
CA LEU A 44 -0.57 13.62 -6.75
C LEU A 44 0.42 13.05 -5.75
N LEU A 45 0.10 13.13 -4.45
CA LEU A 45 0.94 12.61 -3.39
C LEU A 45 0.58 11.15 -3.10
N VAL A 46 1.51 10.22 -3.35
CA VAL A 46 1.29 8.78 -3.27
C VAL A 46 2.31 8.15 -2.34
N GLY A 47 1.93 7.15 -1.56
CA GLY A 47 2.86 6.39 -0.73
C GLY A 47 2.42 4.96 -0.59
N GLY A 48 3.32 4.09 -0.10
CA GLY A 48 2.97 2.68 -0.04
C GLY A 48 3.66 1.83 1.02
N LEU A 49 3.02 0.70 1.30
CA LEU A 49 3.47 -0.29 2.29
C LEU A 49 3.26 -1.69 1.71
N GLN A 50 4.34 -2.45 1.62
CA GLN A 50 4.34 -3.75 0.96
C GLN A 50 3.97 -4.90 1.89
N GLY A 51 3.75 -6.06 1.29
CA GLY A 51 3.71 -7.33 1.98
C GLY A 51 2.40 -7.64 2.69
N SER A 52 2.45 -8.72 3.46
CA SER A 52 1.33 -9.23 4.25
C SER A 52 1.74 -9.43 5.71
N PRO A 53 0.79 -9.69 6.62
CA PRO A 53 1.16 -10.18 7.94
C PRO A 53 2.02 -11.42 7.84
N ARG A 54 2.89 -11.62 8.82
CA ARG A 54 3.68 -12.84 8.94
C ARG A 54 2.77 -14.02 9.31
N TYR A 55 2.73 -15.01 8.44
CA TYR A 55 2.03 -16.29 8.64
C TYR A 55 2.94 -17.51 8.39
N ASN A 56 4.09 -17.31 7.75
CA ASN A 56 5.16 -18.30 7.64
C ASN A 56 6.54 -17.59 7.53
N LYS A 57 7.55 -18.25 6.95
CA LYS A 57 8.92 -17.71 6.76
C LYS A 57 9.17 -17.20 5.34
N GLY A 58 8.12 -16.88 4.59
CA GLY A 58 8.20 -16.36 3.23
C GLY A 58 8.68 -14.91 3.18
N PRO A 59 9.08 -14.44 1.99
CA PRO A 59 9.46 -13.05 1.77
C PRO A 59 8.28 -12.09 1.98
N PHE A 60 8.58 -10.81 2.15
CA PHE A 60 7.60 -9.72 2.22
C PHE A 60 6.49 -9.95 3.26
N GLN A 61 6.89 -10.49 4.41
CA GLN A 61 6.02 -10.77 5.55
C GLN A 61 6.45 -10.00 6.79
N SER A 62 5.54 -9.19 7.29
CA SER A 62 5.83 -8.19 8.32
C SER A 62 4.97 -8.39 9.55
N SER A 63 5.56 -8.06 10.71
CA SER A 63 4.81 -7.83 11.93
C SER A 63 4.17 -6.44 11.93
N GLU A 64 3.27 -6.19 12.89
CA GLU A 64 2.75 -4.82 13.13
C GLU A 64 3.90 -3.85 13.45
N GLY A 65 4.94 -4.29 14.17
CA GLY A 65 6.11 -3.47 14.50
C GLY A 65 6.91 -3.06 13.27
N ASP A 66 7.13 -3.99 12.34
CA ASP A 66 7.83 -3.71 11.08
C ASP A 66 7.05 -2.67 10.24
N MET A 67 5.71 -2.79 10.20
CA MET A 67 4.86 -1.81 9.53
C MET A 67 4.89 -0.44 10.21
N TRP A 68 4.92 -0.40 11.54
CA TRP A 68 5.07 0.85 12.27
C TRP A 68 6.41 1.54 12.00
N LEU A 69 7.51 0.79 11.94
CA LEU A 69 8.82 1.33 11.59
C LEU A 69 8.80 1.97 10.18
N ALA A 70 8.20 1.29 9.19
CA ALA A 70 8.05 1.83 7.85
C ALA A 70 7.19 3.11 7.85
N ILE A 71 6.06 3.11 8.56
CA ILE A 71 5.19 4.30 8.68
C ILE A 71 5.93 5.46 9.34
N LEU A 72 6.68 5.21 10.42
CA LEU A 72 7.47 6.24 11.11
C LEU A 72 8.53 6.84 10.19
N GLY A 73 9.15 6.03 9.31
CA GLY A 73 10.04 6.51 8.26
C GLY A 73 9.37 7.44 7.24
N MET A 74 8.06 7.27 6.99
CA MET A 74 7.28 8.13 6.10
C MET A 74 6.87 9.46 6.75
N VAL A 75 6.78 9.52 8.09
CA VAL A 75 6.24 10.68 8.83
C VAL A 75 6.90 12.02 8.45
N PRO A 76 8.24 12.14 8.32
CA PRO A 76 8.86 13.40 7.92
C PRO A 76 8.36 13.92 6.57
N ALA A 77 8.23 13.04 5.57
CA ALA A 77 7.71 13.40 4.25
C ALA A 77 6.22 13.77 4.29
N LEU A 78 5.42 13.03 5.07
CA LEU A 78 4.01 13.34 5.27
C LEU A 78 3.83 14.73 5.91
N ILE A 79 4.61 15.06 6.93
CA ILE A 79 4.57 16.38 7.59
C ILE A 79 4.99 17.48 6.60
N ALA A 80 6.08 17.28 5.86
CA ALA A 80 6.54 18.23 4.84
C ALA A 80 5.44 18.50 3.79
N ASN A 81 4.75 17.45 3.33
CA ASN A 81 3.61 17.58 2.42
C ASN A 81 2.47 18.38 3.05
N ARG A 82 2.13 18.13 4.32
CA ARG A 82 1.06 18.87 5.01
C ARG A 82 1.37 20.36 5.10
N ILE A 83 2.63 20.72 5.35
CA ILE A 83 3.07 22.13 5.40
C ILE A 83 2.99 22.76 4.01
N ARG A 84 3.46 22.07 2.97
CA ARG A 84 3.56 22.62 1.60
C ARG A 84 2.24 22.63 0.83
N HIS A 85 1.43 21.58 0.98
CA HIS A 85 0.25 21.31 0.17
C HIS A 85 -1.05 21.34 0.96
N GLY A 86 -0.99 21.50 2.28
CA GLY A 86 -2.18 21.42 3.13
C GLY A 86 -2.75 20.01 3.25
N ARG A 87 -2.03 18.95 2.89
CA ARG A 87 -2.45 17.54 3.06
C ARG A 87 -1.25 16.60 3.17
N PHE A 88 -1.39 15.48 3.87
CA PHE A 88 -0.29 14.54 4.09
C PHE A 88 0.01 13.72 2.84
N ILE A 89 -1.03 13.14 2.25
CA ILE A 89 -0.97 12.27 1.08
C ILE A 89 -2.37 12.16 0.45
N ASP A 90 -2.44 11.84 -0.83
CA ASP A 90 -3.70 11.63 -1.56
C ASP A 90 -4.08 10.15 -1.61
N VAL A 91 -3.12 9.27 -1.93
CA VAL A 91 -3.34 7.84 -2.11
C VAL A 91 -2.33 7.03 -1.31
N LEU A 92 -2.82 6.10 -0.49
CA LEU A 92 -2.01 5.04 0.10
C LEU A 92 -2.20 3.75 -0.72
N VAL A 93 -1.11 3.15 -1.17
CA VAL A 93 -1.10 1.86 -1.88
C VAL A 93 -0.49 0.79 -0.98
N THR A 94 -1.22 -0.27 -0.68
CA THR A 94 -0.68 -1.39 0.09
C THR A 94 -0.96 -2.72 -0.59
N HIS A 95 -0.19 -3.75 -0.26
CA HIS A 95 -0.59 -5.10 -0.66
C HIS A 95 -1.73 -5.60 0.25
N ALA A 96 -1.48 -5.72 1.54
CA ALA A 96 -2.48 -6.17 2.51
C ALA A 96 -3.57 -5.13 2.83
N PRO A 97 -4.79 -5.55 3.21
CA PRO A 97 -5.86 -4.66 3.66
C PRO A 97 -5.57 -4.04 5.04
N PRO A 98 -6.27 -2.94 5.42
CA PRO A 98 -6.32 -2.51 6.81
C PRO A 98 -7.18 -3.46 7.65
N ARG A 99 -6.84 -3.63 8.94
CA ARG A 99 -7.57 -4.55 9.85
C ARG A 99 -9.06 -4.21 9.92
N GLY A 100 -9.91 -5.20 9.75
CA GLY A 100 -11.37 -5.08 9.86
C GLY A 100 -12.06 -4.44 8.65
N ILE A 101 -11.34 -4.21 7.55
CA ILE A 101 -11.92 -3.74 6.28
C ILE A 101 -11.32 -4.59 5.15
N HIS A 102 -12.18 -5.33 4.45
CA HIS A 102 -11.81 -6.24 3.36
C HIS A 102 -10.77 -7.33 3.75
N ASP A 103 -10.49 -7.54 5.04
CA ASP A 103 -9.61 -8.60 5.51
C ASP A 103 -10.38 -9.90 5.80
N ARG A 104 -9.64 -10.95 6.17
CA ARG A 104 -10.20 -12.26 6.53
C ARG A 104 -9.67 -12.75 7.87
N PRO A 105 -10.36 -13.71 8.52
CA PRO A 105 -9.94 -14.23 9.82
C PRO A 105 -8.67 -15.09 9.75
N ASP A 106 -8.30 -15.60 8.56
CA ASP A 106 -7.10 -16.42 8.43
C ASP A 106 -5.82 -15.56 8.58
N PRO A 107 -4.72 -16.14 9.11
CA PRO A 107 -3.52 -15.37 9.41
C PRO A 107 -2.89 -14.66 8.22
N ALA A 108 -3.00 -15.24 7.01
CA ALA A 108 -2.37 -14.70 5.82
C ALA A 108 -3.10 -13.44 5.35
N HIS A 109 -4.43 -13.46 5.32
CA HIS A 109 -5.26 -12.37 4.77
C HIS A 109 -5.82 -11.42 5.84
N ARG A 110 -5.36 -11.54 7.07
CA ARG A 110 -5.65 -10.59 8.14
C ARG A 110 -5.09 -9.21 7.78
N GLY A 111 -5.82 -8.13 8.08
CA GLY A 111 -5.31 -6.78 7.80
C GLY A 111 -4.31 -6.29 8.86
N PHE A 112 -3.64 -5.18 8.60
CA PHE A 112 -2.79 -4.51 9.59
C PHE A 112 -3.56 -3.46 10.40
N ALA A 113 -3.40 -3.49 11.73
CA ALA A 113 -3.93 -2.45 12.61
C ALA A 113 -3.17 -1.13 12.42
N ALA A 114 -1.88 -1.19 12.10
CA ALA A 114 -1.07 -0.04 11.71
C ALA A 114 -1.70 0.73 10.53
N PHE A 115 -2.19 0.04 9.50
CA PHE A 115 -2.85 0.69 8.35
C PHE A 115 -4.14 1.38 8.76
N ARG A 116 -4.99 0.72 9.57
CA ARG A 116 -6.22 1.35 10.08
C ARG A 116 -5.91 2.61 10.89
N THR A 117 -4.82 2.62 11.65
CA THR A 117 -4.37 3.81 12.39
C THR A 117 -3.81 4.88 11.45
N PHE A 118 -3.03 4.50 10.44
CA PHE A 118 -2.56 5.40 9.38
C PHE A 118 -3.73 6.17 8.74
N LEU A 119 -4.81 5.47 8.38
CA LEU A 119 -6.00 6.11 7.78
C LEU A 119 -6.64 7.14 8.72
N ARG A 120 -6.68 6.86 10.03
CA ARG A 120 -7.22 7.80 11.03
C ARG A 120 -6.38 9.07 11.14
N TRP A 121 -5.06 8.95 11.08
CA TRP A 121 -4.14 10.07 11.30
C TRP A 121 -3.90 10.90 10.05
N PHE A 122 -3.55 10.25 8.94
CA PHE A 122 -3.11 10.91 7.72
C PHE A 122 -4.23 11.12 6.69
N ARG A 123 -5.36 10.42 6.88
CA ARG A 123 -6.63 10.66 6.19
C ARG A 123 -6.48 10.80 4.65
N PRO A 124 -5.82 9.84 3.96
CA PRO A 124 -5.73 9.87 2.50
C PRO A 124 -7.12 9.86 1.87
N ARG A 125 -7.26 10.37 0.65
CA ARG A 125 -8.53 10.27 -0.09
C ARG A 125 -8.84 8.82 -0.44
N TYR A 126 -7.82 8.07 -0.86
CA TYR A 126 -7.93 6.65 -1.18
C TYR A 126 -6.90 5.80 -0.45
N HIS A 127 -7.33 4.62 -0.01
CA HIS A 127 -6.46 3.52 0.34
C HIS A 127 -6.73 2.36 -0.61
N VAL A 128 -5.81 2.12 -1.54
CA VAL A 128 -5.90 1.03 -2.51
C VAL A 128 -5.11 -0.16 -2.00
N HIS A 129 -5.74 -1.32 -1.93
CA HIS A 129 -5.07 -2.56 -1.54
C HIS A 129 -5.43 -3.75 -2.42
N GLY A 130 -4.64 -4.82 -2.32
CA GLY A 130 -4.91 -6.11 -2.94
C GLY A 130 -5.04 -7.21 -1.89
N HIS A 131 -4.29 -8.30 -2.11
CA HIS A 131 -4.10 -9.47 -1.23
C HIS A 131 -5.35 -10.32 -0.97
N THR A 132 -6.49 -9.72 -0.64
CA THR A 132 -7.73 -10.45 -0.39
C THR A 132 -8.51 -10.63 -1.69
N HIS A 133 -8.57 -11.88 -2.15
CA HIS A 133 -9.25 -12.23 -3.40
C HIS A 133 -10.76 -11.95 -3.33
N VAL A 134 -11.31 -11.49 -4.45
CA VAL A 134 -12.73 -11.25 -4.66
C VAL A 134 -13.28 -12.40 -5.52
N PHE A 135 -14.07 -13.28 -4.91
CA PHE A 135 -14.60 -14.48 -5.58
C PHE A 135 -16.04 -14.32 -6.07
N ASP A 136 -16.74 -13.30 -5.59
CA ASP A 136 -18.13 -13.00 -5.94
C ASP A 136 -18.27 -11.49 -6.16
N THR A 137 -18.99 -11.12 -7.21
CA THR A 137 -19.44 -9.75 -7.52
C THR A 137 -20.17 -9.05 -6.36
N ARG A 138 -20.76 -9.79 -5.42
CA ARG A 138 -21.44 -9.26 -4.24
C ARG A 138 -20.49 -8.89 -3.10
N MET A 139 -19.23 -9.31 -3.16
CA MET A 139 -18.27 -8.95 -2.12
C MET A 139 -18.02 -7.44 -2.14
N VAL A 140 -18.01 -6.84 -0.96
CA VAL A 140 -17.71 -5.41 -0.80
C VAL A 140 -16.24 -5.19 -1.17
N THR A 141 -16.01 -4.42 -2.24
CA THR A 141 -14.66 -4.02 -2.68
C THR A 141 -14.37 -2.54 -2.44
N GLN A 142 -15.35 -1.77 -1.95
CA GLN A 142 -15.17 -0.38 -1.57
C GLN A 142 -15.85 -0.12 -0.23
N THR A 143 -15.12 0.47 0.70
CA THR A 143 -15.62 0.81 2.03
C THR A 143 -15.19 2.23 2.39
N GLN A 144 -16.12 3.06 2.86
CA GLN A 144 -15.80 4.37 3.39
C GLN A 144 -15.32 4.26 4.85
N PHE A 145 -14.14 4.80 5.16
CA PHE A 145 -13.59 4.87 6.50
C PHE A 145 -13.16 6.31 6.84
N GLY A 146 -14.00 7.02 7.59
CA GLY A 146 -13.80 8.45 7.81
C GLY A 146 -13.87 9.20 6.47
N PRO A 147 -12.87 10.02 6.09
CA PRO A 147 -12.80 10.63 4.77
C PRO A 147 -12.16 9.73 3.69
N THR A 148 -11.61 8.57 4.05
CA THR A 148 -10.88 7.69 3.12
C THR A 148 -11.80 6.68 2.47
N THR A 149 -11.75 6.56 1.15
CA THR A 149 -12.34 5.43 0.42
C THR A 149 -11.30 4.29 0.36
N VAL A 150 -11.56 3.18 1.04
CA VAL A 150 -10.74 1.97 0.97
C VAL A 150 -11.21 1.14 -0.22
N VAL A 151 -10.32 0.79 -1.15
CA VAL A 151 -10.62 0.07 -2.39
C VAL A 151 -9.80 -1.20 -2.47
N ASN A 152 -10.47 -2.34 -2.58
CA ASN A 152 -9.85 -3.61 -2.98
C ASN A 152 -9.73 -3.64 -4.51
N ALA A 153 -8.50 -3.62 -5.00
CA ALA A 153 -8.15 -3.59 -6.42
C ALA A 153 -7.81 -4.96 -7.02
N TYR A 154 -8.31 -6.06 -6.43
CA TYR A 154 -8.16 -7.41 -7.00
C TYR A 154 -8.53 -7.45 -8.50
N GLY A 155 -7.63 -8.00 -9.32
CA GLY A 155 -7.69 -7.98 -10.77
C GLY A 155 -7.17 -6.67 -11.35
N ALA A 156 -8.03 -5.67 -11.45
CA ALA A 156 -7.69 -4.30 -11.83
C ALA A 156 -8.83 -3.35 -11.46
N ARG A 157 -8.50 -2.09 -11.13
CA ARG A 157 -9.47 -1.02 -10.88
C ARG A 157 -8.94 0.32 -11.39
N THR A 158 -9.84 1.15 -11.89
CA THR A 158 -9.59 2.54 -12.24
C THR A 158 -10.30 3.43 -11.22
N ILE A 159 -9.60 4.47 -10.75
CA ILE A 159 -10.12 5.46 -9.81
C ILE A 159 -9.88 6.83 -10.43
N GLU A 160 -10.92 7.66 -10.46
CA GLU A 160 -10.82 9.06 -10.89
C GLU A 160 -10.46 9.95 -9.69
N LEU A 161 -9.41 10.76 -9.84
CA LEU A 161 -8.83 11.61 -8.79
C LEU A 161 -9.10 13.08 -9.07
#